data_AF-A0A0I9SI36-F1
#
_entry.id   AF-A0A0I9SI36-F1
#
_cell.length_a   1.000
_cell.length_b   1.000
_cell.length_c   1.000
_cell.angle_alpha   90.00
_cell.angle_beta   90.00
_cell.angle_gamma   90.00
#
_symmetry.space_group_name_H-M   'P 1'
#
loop_
_entity.id
_entity.type
_entity.pdbx_description
1 polymer ?
#
loop_
_entity_poly.entity_id
_entity_poly.type
_entity_poly.pdbx_seq_one_letter_code
_entity_poly.pdbx_strand_id
1 'polypeptide(L)' 'MSLPLVFHDDYSPPLPPGHRFPMEKFRLLRDHLVALGLTTDAALLRPELCSHDILALAH' A
#
# COMPACT_ATOMS: atom_id res chain seq x y z
N MET A 1 13.21 -17.36 -4.41
CA MET A 1 11.78 -17.11 -4.10
C MET A 1 11.59 -15.60 -4.13
N SER A 2 10.55 -15.09 -4.80
CA SER A 2 10.20 -13.67 -4.72
C SER A 2 9.54 -13.39 -3.37
N LEU A 3 9.79 -12.21 -2.80
CA LEU A 3 9.14 -11.79 -1.55
C LEU A 3 7.69 -11.37 -1.86
N PRO A 4 6.68 -11.85 -1.12
CA PRO A 4 5.31 -11.37 -1.28
C PRO A 4 5.23 -9.92 -0.81
N LEU A 5 4.79 -9.03 -1.70
CA LEU A 5 4.59 -7.61 -1.40
C LEU A 5 3.10 -7.30 -1.42
N VAL A 6 2.60 -6.62 -0.38
CA VAL A 6 1.21 -6.20 -0.27
C VAL A 6 1.12 -4.71 -0.58
N PHE A 7 0.22 -4.34 -1.49
CA PHE A 7 -0.01 -2.95 -1.85
C PHE A 7 -1.47 -2.72 -2.25
N HIS A 8 -2.00 -1.55 -1.92
CA HIS A 8 -3.30 -1.05 -2.39
C HIS A 8 -3.16 0.43 -2.76
N ASP A 9 -3.90 0.89 -3.77
CA ASP A 9 -3.82 2.29 -4.22
C ASP A 9 -4.30 3.26 -3.12
N ASP A 10 -5.22 2.83 -2.26
CA ASP A 10 -5.69 3.58 -1.08
C ASP A 10 -4.63 3.78 0.01
N TYR A 11 -3.45 3.16 -0.11
CA TYR A 11 -2.31 3.49 0.76
C TYR A 11 -1.68 4.84 0.43
N SER A 12 -2.04 5.46 -0.70
CA SER A 12 -1.67 6.83 -1.05
C SER A 12 -2.91 7.63 -1.51
N PRO A 13 -3.91 7.84 -0.64
CA PRO A 13 -5.10 8.58 -0.98
C PRO A 13 -4.76 10.07 -1.18
N PRO A 14 -5.54 10.81 -1.97
CA PRO A 14 -5.37 12.24 -2.11
C PRO A 14 -5.60 12.91 -0.75
N LEU A 15 -4.69 13.81 -0.38
CA LEU A 15 -4.83 14.59 0.84
C LEU A 15 -4.95 16.08 0.52
N PRO A 16 -5.58 16.87 1.43
CA PRO A 16 -5.64 18.31 1.27
C PRO A 16 -4.25 18.95 1.12
N PRO A 17 -4.11 20.03 0.34
CA PRO A 17 -2.88 20.79 0.25
C PRO A 17 -2.35 21.21 1.63
N GLY A 18 -1.04 21.12 1.83
CA GLY A 18 -0.40 21.46 3.11
C GLY A 18 -0.51 20.38 4.20
N HIS A 19 -1.10 19.22 3.91
CA HIS A 19 -1.09 18.10 4.85
C HIS A 19 0.33 17.62 5.12
N ARG A 20 0.70 17.49 6.41
CA ARG A 20 2.08 17.19 6.82
C ARG A 20 2.49 15.73 6.62
N PHE A 21 1.52 14.83 6.55
CA PHE A 21 1.81 13.41 6.34
C PHE A 21 2.11 13.14 4.87
N PRO A 22 3.29 12.56 4.54
CA PRO A 22 3.70 12.29 3.16
C PRO A 22 3.02 11.01 2.63
N MET A 23 1.71 11.06 2.35
CA MET A 23 0.96 9.86 1.92
C MET A 23 1.46 9.28 0.60
N GLU A 24 1.96 10.10 -0.30
CA GLU A 24 2.45 9.66 -1.61
C GLU A 24 3.64 8.69 -1.53
N LYS A 25 4.33 8.62 -0.37
CA LYS A 25 5.52 7.77 -0.21
C LYS A 25 5.26 6.30 -0.53
N PHE A 26 4.05 5.79 -0.25
CA PHE A 26 3.73 4.38 -0.48
C PHE A 26 3.63 4.06 -1.97
N ARG A 27 2.89 4.88 -2.74
CA ARG A 27 2.85 4.79 -4.21
C ARG A 27 4.25 5.00 -4.81
N LEU A 28 5.00 6.00 -4.35
CA LEU A 28 6.36 6.26 -4.86
C LEU A 28 7.31 5.09 -4.62
N LEU A 29 7.22 4.44 -3.45
CA LEU A 29 7.99 3.23 -3.17
C LEU A 29 7.58 2.07 -4.10
N ARG A 30 6.27 1.85 -4.30
CA ARG A 30 5.76 0.84 -5.26
C ARG A 30 6.31 1.09 -6.65
N ASP A 31 6.18 2.32 -7.15
CA ASP A 31 6.62 2.70 -8.49
C ASP A 31 8.15 2.50 -8.64
N HIS A 32 8.93 2.83 -7.61
CA HIS A 32 10.36 2.62 -7.59
C HIS A 32 10.75 1.14 -7.64
N LEU A 33 10.08 0.27 -6.86
CA LEU A 33 10.33 -1.17 -6.88
C LEU A 33 9.99 -1.81 -8.23
N VAL A 34 8.94 -1.35 -8.89
CA VAL A 34 8.59 -1.77 -10.26
C VAL A 34 9.65 -1.30 -11.26
N ALA A 35 10.11 -0.05 -11.16
CA ALA A 35 11.15 0.49 -12.03
C ALA A 35 12.50 -0.25 -11.89
N LEU A 36 12.82 -0.74 -10.69
CA LEU A 36 14.00 -1.57 -10.42
C LEU A 36 13.86 -3.03 -10.91
N GLY A 37 12.68 -3.44 -11.41
CA GLY A 37 12.40 -4.82 -11.79
C GLY A 37 12.32 -5.79 -10.62
N LEU A 38 12.18 -5.28 -9.38
CA LEU A 38 12.10 -6.10 -8.17
C LEU A 38 10.70 -6.69 -7.95
N THR A 39 9.68 -6.10 -8.58
CA THR A 39 8.31 -6.61 -8.61
C THR A 39 7.58 -6.12 -9.87
N THR A 40 6.37 -6.61 -10.10
CA THR A 40 5.44 -6.11 -11.12
C THR A 40 4.08 -5.87 -10.46
N ASP A 41 3.22 -5.06 -11.08
CA ASP A 41 1.89 -4.80 -10.52
C ASP A 41 1.09 -6.11 -10.33
N ALA A 42 1.21 -7.04 -11.26
CA ALA A 42 0.56 -8.35 -11.20
C ALA A 42 1.09 -9.27 -10.09
N ALA A 43 2.32 -9.02 -9.59
CA ALA A 43 2.91 -9.79 -8.49
C ALA A 43 2.54 -9.22 -7.11
N LEU A 44 1.91 -8.04 -7.05
CA LEU A 44 1.46 -7.43 -5.80
C LEU A 44 0.20 -8.12 -5.30
N LEU A 45 0.20 -8.46 -4.00
CA LEU A 45 -0.97 -8.94 -3.30
C LEU A 45 -1.84 -7.73 -2.91
N ARG A 46 -3.13 -7.77 -3.25
CA ARG A 46 -4.09 -6.74 -2.86
C ARG A 46 -4.83 -7.20 -1.61
N PRO A 47 -4.80 -6.43 -0.51
CA PRO A 47 -5.52 -6.75 0.71
C PRO A 47 -7.02 -6.51 0.53
N GLU A 48 -7.82 -7.21 1.33
CA GLU A 48 -9.25 -6.91 1.50
C GLU A 48 -9.47 -6.06 2.75
N LEU A 49 -10.66 -5.46 2.88
CA LEU A 49 -11.04 -4.73 4.08
C LEU A 49 -11.07 -5.65 5.30
N CYS A 50 -10.54 -5.16 6.42
CA CYS A 50 -10.57 -5.88 7.69
C CYS A 50 -12.02 -6.04 8.20
N SER A 51 -12.38 -7.24 8.66
CA SER A 51 -13.71 -7.48 9.23
C SER A 51 -13.88 -6.81 10.59
N HIS A 52 -15.13 -6.48 10.93
CA HIS A 52 -15.45 -5.84 12.21
C HIS A 52 -15.09 -6.74 13.41
N ASP A 53 -15.31 -8.05 13.30
CA ASP A 53 -14.98 -9.02 14.35
C ASP A 53 -13.47 -9.02 14.65
N ILE A 54 -12.61 -8.87 13.63
CA ILE A 54 -11.16 -8.75 13.82
C ILE A 54 -10.81 -7.41 14.46
N LEU A 55 -11.41 -6.30 13.99
CA LEU A 55 -11.17 -4.97 14.56
C LEU A 55 -11.52 -4.91 16.06
N ALA A 56 -12.59 -5.57 16.49
CA ALA A 56 -13.05 -5.61 17.88
C ALA A 56 -12.12 -6.36 18.85
N LEU A 57 -11.10 -7.07 18.36
CA LEU A 57 -10.11 -7.74 19.22
C LEU A 57 -9.11 -6.76 19.87
N ALA A 58 -8.99 -5.53 19.35
CA ALA A 58 -7.98 -4.55 19.78
C ALA A 58 -8.53 -3.14 20.11
N HIS A 59 -9.78 -2.87 19.77
CA HIS A 59 -10.46 -1.58 19.98
C HIS A 59 -11.61 -1.73 20.95
#